data_AF-A0AAE5X1E0-F1
#
_entry.id   AF-A0AAE5X1E0-F1
#
_cell.length_a   1.000
_cell.length_b   1.000
_cell.length_c   1.000
_cell.angle_alpha   90.00
_cell.angle_beta   90.00
_cell.angle_gamma   90.00
#
_symmetry.space_group_name_H-M   'P 1'
#
loop_
_entity.id
_entity.type
_entity.pdbx_description
1 polymer ?
#
loop_
_entity_poly.entity_id
_entity_poly.type
_entity_poly.pdbx_seq_one_letter_code
_entity_poly.pdbx_strand_id
1 'polypeptide(L)'
;MLMASSAYAKDYRVEYGIETPTESDAGSTACPYGVCRVKVDKLNLTIIIFLSRDDLGHARIQIEGKPGCCFFELGARSQGIAPSNPPPKLRFFVGAAARGLLYFQNEPAGNIYLRFHLD
;
A
#
# COMPACT_ATOMS: atom_id res chain seq x y z
N MET A 1 28.09 27.82 -11.94
CA MET A 1 27.10 26.74 -12.12
C MET A 1 26.06 26.89 -11.03
N LEU A 2 24.82 27.19 -11.40
CA LEU A 2 23.70 27.27 -10.46
C LEU A 2 23.43 25.86 -9.90
N MET A 3 23.48 25.71 -8.58
CA MET A 3 22.94 24.54 -7.92
C MET A 3 21.44 24.51 -8.18
N ALA A 4 20.99 23.53 -8.94
CA ALA A 4 19.57 23.24 -9.08
C ALA A 4 19.05 22.83 -7.70
N SER A 5 18.34 23.75 -7.05
CA SER A 5 17.58 23.46 -5.84
C SER A 5 16.61 22.33 -6.18
N SER A 6 16.78 21.17 -5.56
CA SER A 6 15.75 20.15 -5.52
C SER A 6 14.54 20.79 -4.86
N ALA A 7 13.57 21.23 -5.66
CA ALA A 7 12.29 21.69 -5.16
C ALA A 7 11.77 20.58 -4.25
N TYR A 8 11.74 20.80 -2.95
CA TYR A 8 11.17 19.86 -1.99
C TYR A 8 9.72 19.66 -2.42
N ALA A 9 9.44 18.55 -3.09
CA ALA A 9 8.09 18.09 -3.28
C ALA A 9 7.53 17.95 -1.88
N LYS A 10 6.46 18.70 -1.57
CA LYS A 10 5.81 18.65 -0.27
C LYS A 10 5.50 17.18 0.03
N ASP A 11 5.99 16.65 1.15
CA ASP A 11 5.69 15.28 1.54
C ASP A 11 4.33 15.23 2.23
N TYR A 12 3.71 14.05 2.25
CA TYR A 12 2.56 13.75 3.10
C TYR A 12 2.95 12.67 4.10
N ARG A 13 2.20 12.53 5.20
CA ARG A 13 2.48 11.47 6.19
C ARG A 13 1.49 10.33 6.03
N VAL A 14 1.98 9.10 6.14
CA VAL A 14 1.15 7.89 6.22
C VAL A 14 1.41 7.20 7.53
N GLU A 15 0.35 6.89 8.25
CA GLU A 15 0.35 5.89 9.32
C GLU A 15 -0.14 4.57 8.75
N TYR A 16 0.53 3.48 9.13
CA TYR A 16 0.18 2.13 8.72
C TYR A 16 0.12 1.20 9.91
N GLY A 17 -0.79 0.23 9.83
CA GLY A 17 -0.80 -0.97 10.66
C GLY A 17 -0.94 -2.19 9.75
N ILE A 18 -0.23 -3.26 10.06
CA ILE A 18 -0.37 -4.55 9.38
C ILE A 18 -0.57 -5.62 10.44
N GLU A 19 -1.55 -6.49 10.21
CA GLU A 19 -1.88 -7.61 11.06
C GLU A 19 -1.96 -8.88 10.22
N THR A 20 -1.20 -9.90 10.61
CA THR A 20 -1.27 -11.27 10.09
C THR A 20 -1.74 -12.20 11.21
N PRO A 21 -2.09 -13.47 10.94
CA PRO A 21 -2.50 -14.40 11.98
C PRO A 21 -1.45 -14.64 13.09
N THR A 22 -0.16 -14.44 12.78
CA THR A 22 0.94 -14.75 13.70
C THR A 22 1.65 -13.51 14.23
N GLU A 23 1.60 -12.41 13.50
CA GLU A 23 2.38 -11.20 13.79
C GLU A 23 1.68 -9.91 13.38
N SER A 24 2.03 -8.82 14.04
CA SER A 24 1.60 -7.47 13.69
C SER A 24 2.76 -6.47 13.76
N ASP A 25 2.63 -5.39 12.99
CA ASP A 25 3.52 -4.25 13.03
C ASP A 25 2.77 -2.95 12.69
N ALA A 26 3.24 -1.81 13.18
CA ALA A 26 2.64 -0.52 12.91
C ALA A 26 3.69 0.59 12.95
N GLY A 27 3.44 1.66 12.19
CA GLY A 27 4.37 2.77 12.12
C GLY A 27 3.83 3.96 11.37
N SER A 28 4.72 4.91 11.13
CA SER A 28 4.42 6.08 10.30
C SER A 28 5.64 6.44 9.47
N THR A 29 5.41 6.97 8.27
CA THR A 29 6.47 7.42 7.38
C THR A 29 6.07 8.68 6.63
N ALA A 30 7.05 9.52 6.31
CA ALA A 30 6.88 10.60 5.35
C ALA A 30 7.00 10.01 3.94
N CYS A 31 6.08 10.39 3.06
CA CYS A 31 5.97 9.91 1.71
C CYS A 31 6.01 11.08 0.73
N PRO A 32 6.82 11.01 -0.34
CA PRO A 32 6.71 11.94 -1.43
C PRO A 32 5.45 11.64 -2.26
N TYR A 33 4.86 12.69 -2.86
CA TYR A 33 3.89 12.49 -3.94
C TYR A 33 4.56 11.77 -5.12
N GLY A 34 3.83 10.86 -5.76
CA GLY A 34 4.35 9.90 -6.74
C GLY A 34 4.33 8.49 -6.19
N VAL A 35 5.52 7.92 -5.93
CA VAL A 35 5.68 6.55 -5.43
C VAL A 35 6.33 6.56 -4.06
N CYS A 36 5.60 6.09 -3.05
CA CYS A 36 6.14 5.84 -1.71
C CYS A 36 6.25 4.33 -1.47
N ARG A 37 7.38 3.88 -0.90
CA ARG A 37 7.60 2.48 -0.51
C ARG A 37 7.80 2.41 1.00
N VAL A 38 6.93 1.67 1.67
CA VAL A 38 6.97 1.45 3.12
C VAL A 38 7.39 0.02 3.36
N LYS A 39 8.63 -0.17 3.79
CA LYS A 39 9.16 -1.50 4.16
C LYS A 39 8.74 -1.83 5.59
N VAL A 40 8.23 -3.04 5.78
CA VAL A 40 7.82 -3.57 7.07
C VAL A 40 8.62 -4.85 7.29
N ASP A 41 9.87 -4.67 7.71
CA ASP A 41 10.90 -5.73 7.72
C ASP A 41 10.49 -6.92 8.59
N LYS A 42 9.80 -6.66 9.71
CA LYS A 42 9.30 -7.70 10.62
C LYS A 42 8.43 -8.73 9.89
N LEU A 43 7.60 -8.27 8.94
CA LEU A 43 6.68 -9.10 8.18
C LEU A 43 7.23 -9.51 6.81
N ASN A 44 8.43 -9.03 6.44
CA ASN A 44 8.99 -9.15 5.09
C ASN A 44 7.99 -8.69 4.00
N LEU A 45 7.34 -7.54 4.25
CA LEU A 45 6.37 -6.92 3.34
C LEU A 45 6.82 -5.52 2.93
N THR A 46 6.43 -5.10 1.74
CA THR A 46 6.54 -3.71 1.28
C THR A 46 5.20 -3.21 0.78
N ILE A 47 4.68 -2.15 1.39
CA ILE A 47 3.51 -1.42 0.89
C ILE A 47 4.01 -0.39 -0.12
N ILE A 48 3.46 -0.41 -1.33
CA ILE A 48 3.75 0.59 -2.35
C ILE A 48 2.51 1.44 -2.55
N ILE A 49 2.67 2.74 -2.32
CA ILE A 49 1.60 3.73 -2.38
C ILE A 49 1.89 4.64 -3.56
N PHE A 50 0.93 4.72 -4.48
CA PHE A 50 0.93 5.67 -5.57
C PHE A 50 -0.10 6.74 -5.26
N LEU A 51 0.36 7.98 -5.04
CA LEU A 51 -0.51 9.13 -4.77
C LEU A 51 0.03 10.35 -5.51
N SER A 52 -0.73 10.85 -6.49
CA SER A 52 -0.36 12.06 -7.22
C SER A 52 -0.73 13.30 -6.42
N ARG A 53 0.08 14.35 -6.52
CA ARG A 53 -0.27 15.66 -5.97
C ARG A 53 -1.46 16.29 -6.69
N ASP A 54 -1.63 15.97 -7.98
CA ASP A 54 -2.69 16.51 -8.82
C ASP A 54 -4.02 15.75 -8.66
N ASP A 55 -4.02 14.60 -7.99
CA ASP A 55 -5.21 13.79 -7.72
C ASP A 55 -5.16 13.22 -6.31
N LEU A 56 -5.38 14.09 -5.32
CA LEU A 56 -5.43 13.72 -3.90
C LEU A 56 -6.65 12.86 -3.55
N GLY A 57 -7.63 12.76 -4.46
CA GLY A 57 -8.84 11.96 -4.27
C GLY A 57 -8.61 10.47 -4.47
N HIS A 58 -7.53 10.07 -5.14
CA HIS A 58 -7.28 8.69 -5.50
C HIS A 58 -5.83 8.28 -5.19
N ALA A 59 -5.69 7.22 -4.39
CA ALA A 59 -4.44 6.49 -4.24
C ALA A 59 -4.59 5.07 -4.77
N ARG A 60 -3.48 4.52 -5.27
CA ARG A 60 -3.37 3.10 -5.59
C ARG A 60 -2.37 2.44 -4.65
N ILE A 61 -2.78 1.34 -4.04
CA ILE A 61 -1.98 0.57 -3.09
C ILE A 61 -1.59 -0.75 -3.74
N GLN A 62 -0.32 -1.14 -3.59
CA GLN A 62 0.20 -2.46 -3.90
C GLN A 62 0.93 -3.02 -2.68
N ILE A 63 1.07 -4.34 -2.64
CA ILE A 63 1.79 -5.03 -1.58
C ILE A 63 2.72 -6.04 -2.24
N GLU A 64 4.00 -5.95 -1.91
CA GLU A 64 5.01 -6.94 -2.27
C GLU A 64 5.42 -7.72 -1.03
N GLY A 65 5.76 -9.00 -1.22
CA GLY A 65 6.16 -9.89 -0.14
C GLY A 65 6.83 -11.15 -0.70
N LYS A 66 6.69 -12.28 0.01
CA LYS A 66 7.18 -13.59 -0.45
C LYS A 66 6.58 -14.00 -1.81
N PRO A 67 7.22 -14.88 -2.59
CA PRO A 67 6.64 -15.42 -3.82
C PRO A 67 5.22 -15.98 -3.61
N GLY A 68 4.31 -15.68 -4.54
CA GLY A 68 2.89 -16.00 -4.38
C GLY A 68 2.11 -15.00 -3.50
N CYS A 69 2.76 -13.93 -3.05
CA CYS A 69 2.14 -12.80 -2.37
C CYS A 69 2.45 -11.50 -3.15
N CYS A 70 1.68 -10.42 -3.03
CA CYS A 70 0.44 -10.30 -2.26
C CYS A 70 -0.68 -9.78 -3.16
N PHE A 71 -1.88 -10.31 -2.95
CA PHE A 71 -3.06 -9.94 -3.71
C PHE A 71 -4.12 -9.33 -2.79
N PHE A 72 -4.93 -8.44 -3.34
CA PHE A 72 -6.18 -7.99 -2.74
C PHE A 72 -7.32 -8.93 -3.15
N GLU A 73 -8.54 -8.54 -2.80
CA GLU A 73 -9.77 -9.22 -3.18
C GLU A 73 -9.77 -9.63 -4.67
N LEU A 74 -10.30 -10.83 -4.94
CA LEU A 74 -10.40 -11.38 -6.29
C LEU A 74 -9.05 -11.45 -7.04
N GLY A 75 -7.92 -11.56 -6.32
CA GLY A 75 -6.59 -11.69 -6.93
C GLY A 75 -6.04 -10.42 -7.56
N ALA A 76 -6.59 -9.26 -7.20
CA ALA A 76 -6.10 -7.98 -7.70
C ALA A 76 -4.70 -7.68 -7.16
N ARG A 77 -3.76 -7.25 -8.01
CA ARG A 77 -2.40 -6.86 -7.57
C ARG A 77 -2.34 -5.49 -6.89
N SER A 78 -3.43 -4.73 -7.00
CA SER A 78 -3.50 -3.38 -6.47
C SER A 78 -4.94 -3.01 -6.12
N GLN A 79 -5.10 -2.15 -5.14
CA GLN A 79 -6.40 -1.61 -4.74
C GLN A 79 -6.39 -0.08 -4.90
N GLY A 80 -7.43 0.46 -5.53
CA GLY A 80 -7.71 1.90 -5.51
C GLY A 80 -8.43 2.28 -4.21
N ILE A 81 -8.04 3.39 -3.58
CA ILE A 81 -8.67 3.92 -2.37
C ILE A 81 -8.79 5.44 -2.46
N ALA A 82 -9.70 6.02 -1.68
CA ALA A 82 -9.73 7.47 -1.43
C ALA A 82 -8.91 7.79 -0.17
N PRO A 83 -7.81 8.55 -0.25
CA PRO A 83 -6.97 8.85 0.92
C PRO A 83 -7.69 9.58 2.05
N SER A 84 -8.70 10.41 1.72
CA SER A 84 -9.51 11.15 2.69
C SER A 84 -10.51 10.27 3.44
N ASN A 85 -10.85 9.10 2.88
CA ASN A 85 -11.73 8.12 3.49
C ASN A 85 -11.27 6.70 3.10
N PRO A 86 -10.09 6.27 3.59
CA PRO A 86 -9.55 4.97 3.22
C PRO A 86 -10.49 3.89 3.77
N PRO A 87 -10.62 2.73 3.09
CA PRO A 87 -11.33 1.60 3.66
C PRO A 87 -10.79 1.29 5.05
N PRO A 88 -11.65 0.96 6.03
CA PRO A 88 -11.23 0.74 7.42
C PRO A 88 -10.24 -0.40 7.55
N LYS A 89 -10.21 -1.31 6.57
CA LYS A 89 -9.18 -2.36 6.41
C LYS A 89 -9.07 -2.78 4.95
N LEU A 90 -7.86 -3.12 4.54
CA LEU A 90 -7.56 -3.75 3.26
C LEU A 90 -7.08 -5.18 3.52
N ARG A 91 -7.88 -6.17 3.12
CA ARG A 91 -7.47 -7.58 3.21
C ARG A 91 -6.47 -7.90 2.11
N PHE A 92 -5.44 -8.66 2.47
CA PHE A 92 -4.51 -9.22 1.50
C PHE A 92 -4.39 -10.74 1.66
N PHE A 93 -3.99 -11.37 0.56
CA PHE A 93 -4.07 -12.80 0.35
C PHE A 93 -2.79 -13.34 -0.29
N VAL A 94 -2.49 -14.60 -0.02
CA VAL A 94 -1.46 -15.39 -0.69
C VAL A 94 -2.12 -16.33 -1.70
N GLY A 95 -1.51 -16.51 -2.87
CA GLY A 95 -2.01 -17.37 -3.92
C GLY A 95 -1.57 -16.89 -5.30
N ALA A 96 -2.55 -16.60 -6.16
CA ALA A 96 -2.30 -16.18 -7.53
C ALA A 96 -3.11 -14.94 -7.93
N ALA A 97 -2.60 -14.26 -8.98
CA ALA A 97 -3.33 -13.18 -9.62
C ALA A 97 -4.55 -13.72 -10.37
N ALA A 98 -5.52 -12.85 -10.63
CA ALA A 98 -6.65 -13.19 -11.48
C ALA A 98 -6.24 -13.64 -12.89
N ARG A 99 -6.86 -14.73 -13.36
CA ARG A 99 -6.63 -15.32 -14.68
C ARG A 99 -7.95 -15.44 -15.45
N GLY A 100 -8.36 -14.36 -16.09
CA GLY A 100 -9.59 -14.31 -16.87
C GLY A 100 -10.83 -14.52 -15.99
N LEU A 101 -11.72 -15.42 -16.42
CA LEU A 101 -12.96 -15.76 -15.72
C LEU A 101 -12.82 -16.95 -14.75
N LEU A 102 -11.60 -17.45 -14.53
CA LEU A 102 -11.40 -18.56 -13.61
C LEU A 102 -11.68 -18.12 -12.17
N TYR A 103 -12.48 -18.90 -11.45
CA TYR A 103 -12.63 -18.75 -10.01
C TYR A 103 -11.39 -19.31 -9.32
N PHE A 104 -10.76 -18.52 -8.44
CA PHE A 104 -9.67 -18.95 -7.59
C PHE A 104 -9.86 -18.32 -6.22
N GLN A 105 -9.65 -19.13 -5.18
CA GLN A 105 -9.77 -18.70 -3.79
C GLN A 105 -8.36 -18.57 -3.23
N ASN A 106 -7.87 -17.33 -3.13
CA ASN A 106 -6.61 -17.07 -2.45
C ASN A 106 -6.79 -17.22 -0.93
N GLU A 107 -5.72 -17.62 -0.26
CA GLU A 107 -5.71 -17.81 1.19
C GLU A 107 -5.57 -16.44 1.89
N PRO A 108 -6.42 -16.12 2.88
CA PRO A 108 -6.29 -14.89 3.65
C PRO A 108 -4.93 -14.83 4.36
N ALA A 109 -4.21 -13.73 4.18
CA ALA A 109 -2.87 -13.55 4.74
C ALA A 109 -2.80 -12.46 5.80
N GLY A 110 -3.67 -11.45 5.73
CA GLY A 110 -3.75 -10.42 6.76
C GLY A 110 -4.57 -9.21 6.37
N ASN A 111 -4.46 -8.17 7.18
CA ASN A 111 -5.11 -6.87 7.01
C ASN A 111 -4.07 -5.75 7.02
N ILE A 112 -4.31 -4.73 6.21
CA ILE A 112 -3.60 -3.45 6.24
C ILE A 112 -4.58 -2.36 6.64
N TYR A 113 -4.13 -1.50 7.55
CA TYR A 113 -4.81 -0.30 8.01
C TYR A 113 -3.97 0.89 7.56
N LEU A 114 -4.57 1.88 6.90
CA LEU A 114 -3.87 3.05 6.40
C LEU A 114 -4.60 4.32 6.84
N ARG A 115 -3.82 5.32 7.25
CA ARG A 115 -4.31 6.68 7.49
C ARG A 115 -3.37 7.68 6.84
N PHE A 116 -3.95 8.54 6.01
CA PHE A 116 -3.22 9.56 5.26
C PHE A 116 -3.41 10.92 5.95
N HIS A 117 -2.32 11.64 6.14
CA HIS A 117 -2.31 13.04 6.55
C HIS A 117 -1.77 13.84 5.37
N LEU A 118 -2.69 14.37 4.58
CA LEU A 118 -2.40 15.17 3.40
C LEU A 118 -2.31 16.63 3.83
N ASP A 119 -1.14 17.23 3.67
CA ASP A 119 -0.90 18.63 4.04
C ASP A 119 -1.33 19.61 2.94
#